data_AF-A0A961QSQ2-F1
#
_entry.id   AF-A0A961QSQ2-F1
#
_cell.length_a   1.000
_cell.length_b   1.000
_cell.length_c   1.000
_cell.angle_alpha   90.00
_cell.angle_beta   90.00
_cell.angle_gamma   90.00
#
_symmetry.space_group_name_H-M   'P 1'
#
loop_
_entity.id
_entity.type
_entity.pdbx_description
1 polymer ?
#
loop_
_entity_poly.entity_id
_entity_poly.type
_entity_poly.pdbx_seq_one_letter_code
_entity_poly.pdbx_strand_id
1 'polypeptide(L)'
;RATEGFTHMGGEGANWIGEAPFSRRPHVFQNLGDGTYNHSGVQAIRAALAAGTTITYKILFNDAVAMTGGQPNEGGLTPQRIARELEAMGVGQIVVVYDPKESVDFRSFPGDVKMVPRDGLDAVQRELQTVAGVSAIIYIQTCAAEKRRRRKRGTFPDPDRRVFINADVCEGCGDCGVQSNCVSILPLETEFGRKRAIDQSSCNKDYSCLKGFCPSFVTLEGAVVRARPRQDLALPDLPAPALPEIRGTWNLVVTGVGGTGVVTIGALLAMAAHLEGKGAGVMEMAGLAQKGGAVHIHCRIAEKPADISAIRVAVGEADALIGGDLVVSAGTKTLGLLTRGRSRAVVNAHEIVTGQFTRDRGFRLPTDRLTLALRARLGDAGLAMLDATRLAEVLTGDAVHANVLMLGAAWQSGLVPLGEEAILRAIEINGADPEGNKRAFALGRWAVLHPAAAAETAVPPAPPRAADLDTIIARRADHLEKYQDARLARRYRDRIARARELDEDFASAMAKGYHKLLAYKDEYEVARLHSETLRAAVDAQFASVRS
;
A
#
# COMPACT_ATOMS: atom_id res chain seq x y z
N ARG A 1 10.03 -18.80 6.47
CA ARG A 1 9.83 -18.00 5.24
C ARG A 1 10.76 -16.80 5.29
N ALA A 2 12.05 -17.02 5.05
CA ALA A 2 13.00 -15.93 4.80
C ALA A 2 13.27 -15.96 3.29
N THR A 3 13.17 -14.81 2.62
CA THR A 3 13.66 -14.66 1.25
C THR A 3 15.13 -14.29 1.36
N GLU A 4 16.00 -15.18 0.93
CA GLU A 4 17.45 -14.99 0.98
C GLU A 4 17.93 -14.66 -0.44
N GLY A 5 18.57 -13.50 -0.59
CA GLY A 5 19.08 -13.03 -1.87
C GLY A 5 18.03 -12.44 -2.82
N PHE A 6 18.53 -11.77 -3.85
CA PHE A 6 17.80 -11.29 -5.01
C PHE A 6 18.72 -11.42 -6.22
N THR A 7 18.15 -11.62 -7.39
CA THR A 7 18.90 -11.76 -8.64
C THR A 7 18.28 -10.91 -9.73
N HIS A 8 19.02 -10.72 -10.82
CA HIS A 8 18.54 -10.03 -12.00
C HIS A 8 17.54 -10.92 -12.76
N MET A 9 16.70 -10.31 -13.59
CA MET A 9 15.75 -11.06 -14.42
C MET A 9 16.48 -12.03 -15.35
N GLY A 10 16.02 -13.28 -15.39
CA GLY A 10 16.63 -14.38 -16.12
C GLY A 10 17.63 -15.20 -15.29
N GLY A 11 18.10 -14.67 -14.16
CA GLY A 11 19.02 -15.35 -13.24
C GLY A 11 18.33 -16.11 -12.10
N GLU A 12 16.99 -16.11 -12.04
CA GLU A 12 16.21 -16.71 -10.96
C GLU A 12 16.54 -18.20 -10.77
N GLY A 13 17.11 -18.55 -9.62
CA GLY A 13 17.47 -19.93 -9.25
C GLY A 13 18.80 -20.40 -9.82
N ALA A 14 19.42 -19.65 -10.74
CA ALA A 14 20.71 -20.01 -11.32
C ALA A 14 21.86 -19.91 -10.30
N ASN A 15 21.78 -18.97 -9.35
CA ASN A 15 22.74 -18.88 -8.24
C ASN A 15 22.77 -20.15 -7.39
N TRP A 16 21.61 -20.78 -7.19
CA TRP A 16 21.50 -22.02 -6.42
C TRP A 16 22.26 -23.19 -7.05
N ILE A 17 22.40 -23.23 -8.39
CA ILE A 17 23.18 -24.26 -9.08
C ILE A 17 24.63 -24.28 -8.56
N GLY A 18 25.23 -23.11 -8.34
CA GLY A 18 26.58 -22.99 -7.81
C GLY A 18 26.66 -23.10 -6.28
N GLU A 19 25.61 -22.68 -5.56
CA GLU A 19 25.57 -22.69 -4.09
C GLU A 19 25.23 -24.07 -3.50
N ALA A 20 24.36 -24.84 -4.15
CA ALA A 20 23.83 -26.11 -3.65
C ALA A 20 24.91 -27.12 -3.21
N PRO A 21 26.03 -27.31 -3.95
CA PRO A 21 27.08 -28.24 -3.55
C PRO A 21 27.79 -27.88 -2.23
N PHE A 22 27.74 -26.60 -1.83
CA PHE A 22 28.41 -26.08 -0.64
C PHE A 22 27.45 -25.77 0.51
N SER A 23 26.15 -26.02 0.31
CA SER A 23 25.12 -25.71 1.28
C SER A 23 24.70 -26.96 2.08
N ARG A 24 24.43 -26.77 3.37
CA ARG A 24 23.76 -27.80 4.21
C ARG A 24 22.25 -27.86 3.95
N ARG A 25 21.69 -26.84 3.29
CA ARG A 25 20.28 -26.78 2.92
C ARG A 25 20.09 -27.57 1.61
N PRO A 26 19.24 -28.60 1.57
CA PRO A 26 19.12 -29.48 0.40
C PRO A 26 18.19 -28.92 -0.69
N HIS A 27 17.37 -27.92 -0.37
CA HIS A 27 16.29 -27.45 -1.24
C HIS A 27 15.97 -25.97 -1.01
N VAL A 28 15.71 -25.26 -2.11
CA VAL A 28 15.21 -23.88 -2.10
C VAL A 28 13.99 -23.73 -3.02
N PHE A 29 13.19 -22.71 -2.73
CA PHE A 29 12.12 -22.25 -3.61
C PHE A 29 12.55 -21.00 -4.34
N GLN A 30 12.44 -21.01 -5.67
CA GLN A 30 12.63 -19.83 -6.49
C GLN A 30 11.29 -19.30 -6.97
N ASN A 31 10.90 -18.10 -6.54
CA ASN A 31 9.72 -17.44 -7.10
C ASN A 31 10.07 -16.87 -8.49
N LEU A 32 9.17 -17.05 -9.44
CA LEU A 32 9.31 -16.54 -10.81
C LEU A 32 7.96 -15.96 -11.26
N GLY A 33 7.93 -14.72 -11.75
CA GLY A 33 6.71 -14.18 -12.36
C GLY A 33 6.46 -14.80 -13.73
N ASP A 34 5.20 -14.87 -14.18
CA ASP A 34 4.83 -15.31 -15.54
C ASP A 34 5.50 -14.48 -16.66
N GLY A 35 5.56 -13.15 -16.51
CA GLY A 35 6.29 -12.29 -17.46
C GLY A 35 7.77 -12.62 -17.53
N THR A 36 8.42 -12.84 -16.38
CA THR A 36 9.84 -13.24 -16.34
C THR A 36 10.04 -14.61 -16.93
N TYR A 37 9.18 -15.58 -16.59
CA TYR A 37 9.20 -16.93 -17.16
C TYR A 37 9.20 -16.88 -18.69
N ASN A 38 8.28 -16.09 -19.27
CA ASN A 38 8.15 -15.95 -20.72
C ASN A 38 9.38 -15.34 -21.39
N HIS A 39 9.92 -14.27 -20.81
CA HIS A 39 10.99 -13.49 -21.45
C HIS A 39 12.39 -14.09 -21.25
N SER A 40 12.69 -14.65 -20.07
CA SER A 40 14.09 -14.98 -19.71
C SER A 40 14.26 -16.09 -18.67
N GLY A 41 13.32 -16.24 -17.74
CA GLY A 41 13.43 -17.18 -16.61
C GLY A 41 13.35 -18.66 -17.00
N VAL A 42 12.77 -18.98 -18.17
CA VAL A 42 12.73 -20.36 -18.67
C VAL A 42 14.13 -20.98 -18.82
N GLN A 43 15.14 -20.18 -19.16
CA GLN A 43 16.51 -20.68 -19.31
C GLN A 43 17.13 -21.11 -17.97
N ALA A 44 16.78 -20.44 -16.88
CA ALA A 44 17.26 -20.82 -15.56
C ALA A 44 16.71 -22.18 -15.13
N ILE A 45 15.45 -22.50 -15.48
CA ILE A 45 14.85 -23.81 -15.24
C ILE A 45 15.61 -24.90 -16.02
N ARG A 46 15.91 -24.64 -17.30
CA ARG A 46 16.70 -25.56 -18.14
C ARG A 46 18.10 -25.78 -17.60
N ALA A 47 18.76 -24.72 -17.12
CA ALA A 47 20.07 -24.82 -16.51
C ALA A 47 20.05 -25.67 -15.24
N ALA A 48 19.05 -25.48 -14.37
CA ALA A 48 18.88 -26.28 -13.17
C ALA A 48 18.60 -27.76 -13.47
N LEU A 49 17.82 -28.05 -14.52
CA LEU A 49 17.58 -29.40 -15.02
C LEU A 49 18.88 -30.05 -15.51
N ALA A 50 19.63 -29.35 -16.37
CA ALA A 50 20.90 -29.83 -16.90
C ALA A 50 21.94 -30.10 -15.80
N ALA A 51 21.93 -29.29 -14.74
CA ALA A 51 22.80 -29.46 -13.59
C ALA A 51 22.29 -30.49 -12.56
N GLY A 52 21.10 -31.07 -12.73
CA GLY A 52 20.50 -31.99 -11.77
C GLY A 52 20.26 -31.37 -10.39
N THR A 53 20.02 -30.06 -10.33
CA THR A 53 19.92 -29.31 -9.06
C THR A 53 18.56 -29.55 -8.38
N THR A 54 18.56 -29.77 -7.07
CA THR A 54 17.33 -29.88 -6.28
C THR A 54 16.76 -28.50 -5.93
N ILE A 55 15.69 -28.11 -6.64
CA ILE A 55 15.05 -26.79 -6.54
C ILE A 55 13.59 -26.87 -6.97
N THR A 56 12.72 -26.08 -6.33
CA THR A 56 11.35 -25.87 -6.82
C THR A 56 11.16 -24.47 -7.38
N TYR A 57 10.74 -24.37 -8.64
CA TYR A 57 10.33 -23.12 -9.24
C TYR A 57 8.85 -22.85 -8.98
N LYS A 58 8.55 -21.77 -8.27
CA LYS A 58 7.18 -21.31 -8.03
C LYS A 58 6.85 -20.19 -9.02
N ILE A 59 6.20 -20.58 -10.11
CA ILE A 59 5.76 -19.68 -11.18
C ILE A 59 4.45 -19.02 -10.75
N LEU A 60 4.49 -17.71 -10.54
CA LEU A 60 3.38 -16.89 -10.11
C LEU A 60 2.65 -16.36 -11.34
N PHE A 61 1.59 -17.05 -11.75
CA PHE A 61 0.77 -16.66 -12.89
C PHE A 61 -0.33 -15.71 -12.44
N ASN A 62 -0.31 -14.49 -12.97
CA ASN A 62 -1.24 -13.42 -12.59
C ASN A 62 -1.88 -12.71 -13.79
N ASP A 63 -1.56 -13.14 -15.03
CA ASP A 63 -2.15 -12.65 -16.29
C ASP A 63 -1.84 -11.17 -16.58
N ALA A 64 -0.91 -10.56 -15.85
CA ALA A 64 -0.50 -9.18 -16.04
C ALA A 64 0.93 -8.95 -15.55
N VAL A 65 1.78 -8.38 -16.40
CA VAL A 65 3.18 -8.15 -16.05
C VAL A 65 3.25 -7.29 -14.79
N ALA A 66 3.88 -7.83 -13.75
CA ALA A 66 3.97 -7.14 -12.46
C ALA A 66 4.61 -5.76 -12.63
N MET A 67 4.14 -4.77 -11.87
CA MET A 67 4.66 -3.39 -11.86
C MET A 67 4.44 -2.56 -13.13
N THR A 68 3.79 -3.08 -14.17
CA THR A 68 3.55 -2.34 -15.44
C THR A 68 2.23 -1.58 -15.50
N GLY A 69 1.49 -1.53 -14.39
CA GLY A 69 0.16 -0.95 -14.42
C GLY A 69 -0.85 -1.79 -15.22
N GLY A 70 -0.68 -3.10 -15.30
CA GLY A 70 -1.71 -4.04 -15.79
C GLY A 70 -1.60 -4.38 -17.26
N GLN A 71 -0.40 -4.24 -17.85
CA GLN A 71 -0.15 -4.73 -19.21
C GLN A 71 -0.28 -6.26 -19.23
N PRO A 72 -0.94 -6.84 -20.23
CA PRO A 72 -1.05 -8.29 -20.36
C PRO A 72 0.33 -8.90 -20.60
N ASN A 73 0.45 -10.20 -20.35
CA ASN A 73 1.65 -10.92 -20.80
C ASN A 73 1.71 -10.92 -22.35
N GLU A 74 2.90 -10.75 -22.91
CA GLU A 74 3.10 -10.89 -24.35
C GLU A 74 3.18 -12.38 -24.75
N GLY A 75 2.82 -12.71 -25.99
CA GLY A 75 2.93 -14.09 -26.51
C GLY A 75 1.77 -15.04 -26.14
N GLY A 76 0.73 -14.55 -25.47
CA GLY A 76 -0.47 -15.34 -25.16
C GLY A 76 -0.17 -16.52 -24.22
N LEU A 77 0.73 -16.32 -23.26
CA LEU A 77 1.12 -17.34 -22.30
C LEU A 77 -0.08 -17.65 -21.38
N THR A 78 -0.41 -18.94 -21.24
CA THR A 78 -1.46 -19.42 -20.33
C THR A 78 -0.89 -20.40 -19.32
N PRO A 79 -1.54 -20.63 -18.16
CA PRO A 79 -1.07 -21.59 -17.17
C PRO A 79 -0.89 -23.01 -17.73
N GLN A 80 -1.75 -23.39 -18.68
CA GLN A 80 -1.69 -24.68 -19.37
C GLN A 80 -0.49 -24.78 -20.29
N ARG A 81 -0.16 -23.69 -20.99
CA ARG A 81 1.03 -23.63 -21.85
C ARG A 81 2.29 -23.78 -21.01
N ILE A 82 2.37 -23.06 -19.89
CA ILE A 82 3.47 -23.22 -18.91
C ILE A 82 3.58 -24.67 -18.44
N ALA A 83 2.48 -25.32 -18.07
CA ALA A 83 2.49 -26.72 -17.64
C ALA A 83 3.07 -27.66 -18.72
N ARG A 84 2.63 -27.51 -19.98
CA ARG A 84 3.12 -28.31 -21.11
C ARG A 84 4.58 -28.05 -21.42
N GLU A 85 5.03 -26.81 -21.33
CA GLU A 85 6.44 -26.46 -21.54
C GLU A 85 7.34 -27.06 -20.46
N LEU A 86 6.93 -26.99 -19.19
CA LEU A 86 7.68 -27.61 -18.08
C LEU A 86 7.78 -29.13 -18.23
N GLU A 87 6.67 -29.77 -18.59
CA GLU A 87 6.63 -31.21 -18.88
C GLU A 87 7.56 -31.56 -20.05
N ALA A 88 7.49 -30.81 -21.15
CA ALA A 88 8.35 -31.00 -22.32
C ALA A 88 9.85 -30.75 -22.01
N MET A 89 10.16 -29.88 -21.05
CA MET A 89 11.54 -29.67 -20.56
C MET A 89 12.04 -30.82 -19.67
N GLY A 90 11.16 -31.70 -19.20
CA GLY A 90 11.52 -32.81 -18.31
C GLY A 90 11.45 -32.47 -16.82
N VAL A 91 10.65 -31.47 -16.42
CA VAL A 91 10.39 -31.20 -14.99
C VAL A 91 9.57 -32.35 -14.41
N GLY A 92 10.13 -33.04 -13.41
CA GLY A 92 9.57 -34.30 -12.92
C GLY A 92 8.23 -34.18 -12.19
N GLN A 93 8.07 -33.16 -11.33
CA GLN A 93 6.84 -32.96 -10.56
C GLN A 93 6.32 -31.53 -10.74
N ILE A 94 5.12 -31.41 -11.31
CA ILE A 94 4.44 -30.15 -11.55
C ILE A 94 3.12 -30.15 -10.76
N VAL A 95 2.93 -29.15 -9.90
CA VAL A 95 1.69 -28.96 -9.13
C VAL A 95 1.09 -27.61 -9.47
N VAL A 96 -0.18 -27.60 -9.86
CA VAL A 96 -0.94 -26.36 -10.04
C VAL A 96 -1.63 -26.02 -8.73
N VAL A 97 -1.35 -24.81 -8.23
CA VAL A 97 -2.03 -24.25 -7.07
C VAL A 97 -2.89 -23.08 -7.53
N TYR A 98 -4.20 -23.12 -7.30
CA TYR A 98 -5.11 -22.10 -7.84
C TYR A 98 -5.98 -21.42 -6.77
N ASP A 99 -6.30 -20.15 -6.99
CA ASP A 99 -7.34 -19.45 -6.21
C ASP A 99 -8.72 -19.87 -6.73
N PRO A 100 -9.61 -20.44 -5.88
CA PRO A 100 -10.94 -20.90 -6.31
C PRO A 100 -11.84 -19.81 -6.91
N LYS A 101 -11.48 -18.54 -6.74
CA LYS A 101 -12.18 -17.38 -7.32
C LYS A 101 -11.80 -17.14 -8.79
N GLU A 102 -10.80 -17.83 -9.31
CA GLU A 102 -10.36 -17.75 -10.71
C GLU A 102 -11.09 -18.80 -11.55
N SER A 103 -11.37 -18.50 -12.82
CA SER A 103 -11.88 -19.46 -13.78
C SER A 103 -10.74 -20.31 -14.35
N VAL A 104 -10.59 -21.54 -13.85
CA VAL A 104 -9.58 -22.49 -14.32
C VAL A 104 -10.26 -23.66 -15.03
N ASP A 105 -9.93 -23.88 -16.31
CA ASP A 105 -10.39 -25.08 -17.04
C ASP A 105 -9.43 -26.25 -16.77
N PHE A 106 -9.75 -27.08 -15.78
CA PHE A 106 -8.89 -28.19 -15.36
C PHE A 106 -8.59 -29.19 -16.49
N ARG A 107 -9.51 -29.36 -17.46
CA ARG A 107 -9.36 -30.32 -18.57
C ARG A 107 -8.30 -29.91 -19.59
N SER A 108 -7.88 -28.65 -19.57
CA SER A 108 -6.94 -28.10 -20.53
C SER A 108 -5.46 -28.33 -20.15
N PHE A 109 -5.20 -28.79 -18.92
CA PHE A 109 -3.87 -29.12 -18.41
C PHE A 109 -3.44 -30.55 -18.76
N PRO A 110 -2.13 -30.86 -18.71
CA PRO A 110 -1.64 -32.23 -18.83
C PRO A 110 -2.23 -33.15 -17.74
N GLY A 111 -2.44 -34.42 -18.08
CA GLY A 111 -3.20 -35.37 -17.24
C GLY A 111 -2.58 -35.65 -15.87
N ASP A 112 -1.25 -35.60 -15.76
CA ASP A 112 -0.51 -35.95 -14.55
C ASP A 112 -0.29 -34.76 -13.59
N VAL A 113 -0.82 -33.58 -13.93
CA VAL A 113 -0.63 -32.37 -13.12
C VAL A 113 -1.62 -32.34 -11.96
N LYS A 114 -1.09 -32.43 -10.74
CA LYS A 114 -1.86 -32.32 -9.50
C LYS A 114 -2.45 -30.91 -9.35
N MET A 115 -3.77 -30.81 -9.16
CA MET A 115 -4.50 -29.56 -8.94
C MET A 115 -4.82 -29.39 -7.45
N VAL A 116 -4.40 -28.30 -6.83
CA VAL A 116 -4.60 -28.05 -5.40
C VAL A 116 -5.13 -26.63 -5.17
N PRO A 117 -6.19 -26.42 -4.36
CA PRO A 117 -6.61 -25.09 -3.96
C PRO A 117 -5.51 -24.35 -3.19
N ARG A 118 -5.47 -23.02 -3.27
CA ARG A 118 -4.43 -22.18 -2.64
C ARG A 118 -4.17 -22.43 -1.14
N ASP A 119 -5.18 -22.89 -0.40
CA ASP A 119 -5.04 -23.19 1.03
C ASP A 119 -4.16 -24.42 1.29
N GLY A 120 -4.01 -25.31 0.30
CA GLY A 120 -3.10 -26.45 0.33
C GLY A 120 -1.65 -26.12 -0.03
N LEU A 121 -1.32 -24.86 -0.34
CA LEU A 121 0.02 -24.45 -0.78
C LEU A 121 1.13 -24.88 0.20
N ASP A 122 0.91 -24.76 1.52
CA ASP A 122 1.94 -25.11 2.50
C ASP A 122 2.23 -26.61 2.49
N ALA A 123 1.20 -27.45 2.34
CA ALA A 123 1.35 -28.89 2.20
C ALA A 123 2.10 -29.25 0.92
N VAL A 124 1.74 -28.65 -0.21
CA VAL A 124 2.45 -28.81 -1.50
C VAL A 124 3.91 -28.39 -1.38
N GLN A 125 4.20 -27.27 -0.72
CA GLN A 125 5.58 -26.83 -0.51
C GLN A 125 6.36 -27.82 0.37
N ARG A 126 5.77 -28.37 1.44
CA ARG A 126 6.45 -29.39 2.26
C ARG A 126 6.71 -30.69 1.50
N GLU A 127 5.77 -31.10 0.65
CA GLU A 127 5.91 -32.25 -0.25
C GLU A 127 7.07 -32.04 -1.23
N LEU A 128 7.10 -30.91 -1.94
CA LEU A 128 8.13 -30.64 -2.94
C LEU A 128 9.53 -30.40 -2.35
N GLN A 129 9.64 -30.06 -1.06
CA GLN A 129 10.93 -29.98 -0.37
C GLN A 129 11.66 -31.33 -0.28
N THR A 130 10.93 -32.46 -0.35
CA THR A 130 11.50 -33.80 -0.26
C THR A 130 11.77 -34.42 -1.64
N VAL A 131 11.43 -33.73 -2.72
CA VAL A 131 11.59 -34.20 -4.09
C VAL A 131 13.00 -33.84 -4.57
N ALA A 132 13.76 -34.85 -5.01
CA ALA A 132 15.07 -34.63 -5.61
C ALA A 132 14.94 -34.11 -7.05
N GLY A 133 15.85 -33.23 -7.46
CA GLY A 133 15.83 -32.60 -8.79
C GLY A 133 14.88 -31.42 -8.89
N VAL A 134 14.54 -31.05 -10.13
CA VAL A 134 13.74 -29.85 -10.41
C VAL A 134 12.25 -30.18 -10.35
N SER A 135 11.51 -29.38 -9.58
CA SER A 135 10.04 -29.41 -9.52
C SER A 135 9.46 -28.02 -9.76
N ALA A 136 8.16 -27.95 -10.04
CA ALA A 136 7.48 -26.67 -10.28
C ALA A 136 6.12 -26.58 -9.57
N ILE A 137 5.82 -25.37 -9.09
CA ILE A 137 4.48 -24.95 -8.70
C ILE A 137 4.00 -23.89 -9.69
N ILE A 138 2.89 -24.11 -10.37
CA ILE A 138 2.19 -23.06 -11.13
C ILE A 138 1.11 -22.49 -10.22
N TYR A 139 1.37 -21.31 -9.67
CA TYR A 139 0.48 -20.63 -8.75
C TYR A 139 -0.40 -19.63 -9.50
N ILE A 140 -1.67 -20.00 -9.74
CA ILE A 140 -2.64 -19.23 -10.52
C ILE A 140 -3.43 -18.31 -9.58
N GLN A 141 -3.10 -17.03 -9.60
CA GLN A 141 -3.85 -16.00 -8.88
C GLN A 141 -3.63 -14.63 -9.52
N THR A 142 -4.70 -14.01 -10.00
CA THR A 142 -4.66 -12.64 -10.51
C THR A 142 -4.16 -11.71 -9.42
N CYS A 143 -3.25 -10.78 -9.75
CA CYS A 143 -2.68 -9.91 -8.74
C CYS A 143 -3.77 -9.04 -8.08
N ALA A 144 -3.62 -8.74 -6.80
CA ALA A 144 -4.66 -8.05 -6.04
C ALA A 144 -4.99 -6.65 -6.58
N ALA A 145 -4.01 -5.94 -7.17
CA ALA A 145 -4.24 -4.64 -7.79
C ALA A 145 -5.09 -4.78 -9.06
N GLU A 146 -4.83 -5.79 -9.89
CA GLU A 146 -5.56 -6.04 -11.11
C GLU A 146 -6.98 -6.55 -10.84
N LYS A 147 -7.17 -7.42 -9.84
CA LYS A 147 -8.52 -7.81 -9.37
C LYS A 147 -9.38 -6.58 -9.05
N ARG A 148 -8.83 -5.59 -8.34
CA ARG A 148 -9.56 -4.34 -8.02
C ARG A 148 -9.93 -3.56 -9.28
N ARG A 149 -9.01 -3.43 -10.23
CA ARG A 149 -9.26 -2.73 -11.50
C ARG A 149 -10.31 -3.43 -12.35
N ARG A 150 -10.21 -4.75 -12.50
CA ARG A 150 -11.19 -5.54 -13.25
C ARG A 150 -12.57 -5.50 -12.59
N ARG A 151 -12.67 -5.52 -11.25
CA ARG A 151 -13.94 -5.30 -10.53
C ARG A 151 -14.55 -3.92 -10.79
N LYS A 152 -13.74 -2.85 -10.74
CA LYS A 152 -14.20 -1.50 -11.13
C LYS A 152 -14.70 -1.43 -12.57
N ARG A 153 -14.10 -2.23 -13.48
CA ARG A 153 -14.49 -2.36 -14.90
C ARG A 153 -15.59 -3.41 -15.16
N GLY A 154 -16.10 -4.09 -14.13
CA GLY A 154 -17.10 -5.16 -14.28
C GLY A 154 -16.60 -6.46 -14.95
N THR A 155 -15.28 -6.63 -15.11
CA THR A 155 -14.65 -7.77 -15.81
C THR A 155 -14.09 -8.84 -14.86
N PHE A 156 -14.40 -8.76 -13.57
CA PHE A 156 -13.99 -9.77 -12.59
C PHE A 156 -15.05 -9.90 -11.49
N PRO A 157 -15.28 -11.10 -10.92
CA PRO A 157 -16.27 -11.28 -9.86
C PRO A 157 -16.04 -10.31 -8.70
N ASP A 158 -17.06 -9.51 -8.37
CA ASP A 158 -17.08 -8.68 -7.18
C ASP A 158 -18.04 -9.28 -6.14
N PRO A 159 -17.52 -9.99 -5.11
CA PRO A 159 -18.39 -10.57 -4.10
C PRO A 159 -19.14 -9.46 -3.35
N ASP A 160 -20.46 -9.65 -3.17
CA ASP A 160 -21.32 -8.73 -2.43
C ASP A 160 -21.19 -8.93 -0.91
N ARG A 161 -19.94 -8.95 -0.45
CA ARG A 161 -19.57 -9.20 0.94
C ARG A 161 -18.45 -8.24 1.33
N ARG A 162 -18.55 -7.65 2.51
CA ARG A 162 -17.51 -6.81 3.12
C ARG A 162 -17.23 -7.27 4.54
N VAL A 163 -15.99 -7.04 4.98
CA VAL A 163 -15.56 -7.33 6.34
C VAL A 163 -15.47 -6.00 7.08
N PHE A 164 -16.11 -5.94 8.24
CA PHE A 164 -16.11 -4.84 9.18
C PHE A 164 -15.47 -5.30 10.50
N ILE A 165 -14.83 -4.38 11.22
CA ILE A 165 -14.28 -4.62 12.55
C ILE A 165 -15.01 -3.68 13.51
N ASN A 166 -15.76 -4.23 14.46
CA ASN A 166 -16.31 -3.46 15.56
C ASN A 166 -15.16 -3.04 16.49
N ALA A 167 -14.81 -1.75 16.48
CA ALA A 167 -13.71 -1.20 17.26
C ALA A 167 -13.91 -1.35 18.77
N ASP A 168 -15.16 -1.35 19.23
CA ASP A 168 -15.48 -1.52 20.64
C ASP A 168 -15.21 -2.94 21.13
N VAL A 169 -15.31 -3.94 20.24
CA VAL A 169 -14.95 -5.34 20.53
C VAL A 169 -13.48 -5.62 20.27
N CYS A 170 -12.86 -4.94 19.29
CA CYS A 170 -11.46 -5.14 18.95
C CYS A 170 -10.52 -4.89 20.14
N GLU A 171 -9.45 -5.68 20.26
CA GLU A 171 -8.38 -5.47 21.26
C GLU A 171 -7.03 -5.09 20.64
N GLY A 172 -6.98 -4.85 19.33
CA GLY A 172 -5.73 -4.46 18.66
C GLY A 172 -4.66 -5.55 18.63
N CYS A 173 -4.98 -6.78 19.04
CA CYS A 173 -4.14 -7.95 18.90
C CYS A 173 -3.99 -8.19 17.39
N GLY A 174 -2.88 -7.90 16.73
CA GLY A 174 -2.76 -8.00 15.26
C GLY A 174 -2.86 -9.39 14.64
N ASP A 175 -3.58 -10.37 15.22
CA ASP A 175 -3.75 -11.71 14.62
C ASP A 175 -4.31 -11.64 13.20
N CYS A 176 -5.33 -10.79 12.97
CA CYS A 176 -5.83 -10.53 11.63
C CYS A 176 -4.76 -10.06 10.63
N GLY A 177 -3.77 -9.27 11.09
CA GLY A 177 -2.62 -8.82 10.29
C GLY A 177 -1.62 -9.95 10.03
N VAL A 178 -1.35 -10.79 11.03
CA VAL A 178 -0.45 -11.95 10.92
C VAL A 178 -1.01 -12.99 9.94
N GLN A 179 -2.30 -13.32 10.03
CA GLN A 179 -2.93 -14.30 9.16
C GLN A 179 -3.06 -13.84 7.70
N SER A 180 -3.28 -12.54 7.49
CA SER A 180 -3.60 -12.00 6.16
C SER A 180 -2.45 -11.27 5.47
N ASN A 181 -1.44 -10.81 6.22
CA ASN A 181 -0.44 -9.87 5.75
C ASN A 181 -1.07 -8.65 5.03
N CYS A 182 -2.26 -8.23 5.45
CA CYS A 182 -3.09 -7.28 4.71
C CYS A 182 -2.81 -5.84 5.13
N VAL A 183 -2.34 -5.04 4.17
CA VAL A 183 -2.12 -3.58 4.33
C VAL A 183 -3.42 -2.77 4.38
N SER A 184 -4.58 -3.39 4.11
CA SER A 184 -5.90 -2.74 4.28
C SER A 184 -6.45 -2.85 5.71
N ILE A 185 -5.72 -3.48 6.64
CA ILE A 185 -6.03 -3.47 8.06
C ILE A 185 -5.25 -2.31 8.69
N LEU A 186 -5.94 -1.21 8.96
CA LEU A 186 -5.34 0.03 9.49
C LEU A 186 -5.46 0.09 11.02
N PRO A 187 -4.54 0.79 11.71
CA PRO A 187 -4.75 1.16 13.11
C PRO A 187 -5.92 2.14 13.22
N LEU A 188 -6.68 2.03 14.30
CA LEU A 188 -7.69 2.99 14.69
C LEU A 188 -7.43 3.39 16.15
N GLU A 189 -7.05 4.64 16.41
CA GLU A 189 -6.91 5.13 17.78
C GLU A 189 -8.29 5.38 18.38
N THR A 190 -8.57 4.76 19.53
CA THR A 190 -9.78 5.00 20.31
C THR A 190 -9.42 5.35 21.75
N GLU A 191 -10.40 5.81 22.51
CA GLU A 191 -10.23 6.12 23.93
C GLU A 191 -9.84 4.91 24.80
N PHE A 192 -10.14 3.69 24.33
CA PHE A 192 -9.76 2.42 24.95
C PHE A 192 -8.45 1.85 24.39
N GLY A 193 -7.72 2.67 23.64
CA GLY A 193 -6.43 2.35 23.04
C GLY A 193 -6.53 1.93 21.58
N ARG A 194 -5.39 1.59 20.97
CA ARG A 194 -5.29 1.25 19.55
C ARG A 194 -6.09 -0.01 19.18
N LYS A 195 -7.01 0.14 18.23
CA LYS A 195 -7.86 -0.89 17.62
C LYS A 195 -7.50 -1.09 16.15
N ARG A 196 -8.29 -1.88 15.43
CA ARG A 196 -8.13 -2.15 13.98
C ARG A 196 -9.38 -1.73 13.22
N ALA A 197 -9.19 -1.26 12.00
CA ALA A 197 -10.27 -0.99 11.05
C ALA A 197 -9.90 -1.54 9.67
N ILE A 198 -10.90 -1.89 8.87
CA ILE A 198 -10.69 -2.25 7.46
C ILE A 198 -10.85 -0.99 6.61
N ASP A 199 -9.83 -0.67 5.84
CA ASP A 199 -9.93 0.29 4.76
C ASP A 199 -10.72 -0.32 3.60
N GLN A 200 -11.98 0.13 3.49
CA GLN A 200 -12.94 -0.37 2.49
C GLN A 200 -12.59 0.05 1.06
N SER A 201 -11.75 1.07 0.88
CA SER A 201 -11.32 1.56 -0.43
C SER A 201 -10.21 0.69 -1.03
N SER A 202 -9.29 0.20 -0.19
CA SER A 202 -8.15 -0.61 -0.62
C SER A 202 -8.36 -2.13 -0.46
N CYS A 203 -9.39 -2.56 0.28
CA CYS A 203 -9.69 -3.97 0.52
C CYS A 203 -9.90 -4.76 -0.78
N ASN A 204 -9.20 -5.90 -0.91
CA ASN A 204 -9.30 -6.76 -2.11
C ASN A 204 -10.36 -7.86 -1.96
N LYS A 205 -11.20 -7.84 -0.91
CA LYS A 205 -12.22 -8.88 -0.66
C LYS A 205 -11.65 -10.31 -0.70
N ASP A 206 -10.44 -10.48 -0.17
CA ASP A 206 -9.77 -11.78 -0.11
C ASP A 206 -10.23 -12.62 1.08
N TYR A 207 -10.62 -11.95 2.17
CA TYR A 207 -11.13 -12.51 3.42
C TYR A 207 -10.15 -13.35 4.24
N SER A 208 -8.86 -13.44 3.87
CA SER A 208 -7.85 -14.12 4.69
C SER A 208 -7.69 -13.53 6.09
N CYS A 209 -8.15 -12.30 6.33
CA CYS A 209 -8.22 -11.73 7.68
C CYS A 209 -9.18 -12.48 8.61
N LEU A 210 -10.22 -13.12 8.07
CA LEU A 210 -11.19 -13.93 8.82
C LEU A 210 -10.61 -15.28 9.29
N LYS A 211 -9.41 -15.66 8.82
CA LYS A 211 -8.69 -16.82 9.37
C LYS A 211 -8.18 -16.56 10.79
N GLY A 212 -8.12 -15.29 11.21
CA GLY A 212 -7.79 -14.92 12.58
C GLY A 212 -8.96 -15.15 13.52
N PHE A 213 -8.67 -15.56 14.75
CA PHE A 213 -9.68 -15.80 15.77
C PHE A 213 -10.03 -14.46 16.44
N CYS A 214 -10.98 -13.72 15.86
CA CYS A 214 -11.28 -12.37 16.29
C CYS A 214 -12.80 -12.13 16.41
N PRO A 215 -13.34 -11.95 17.64
CA PRO A 215 -14.77 -11.75 17.85
C PRO A 215 -15.28 -10.39 17.36
N SER A 216 -14.39 -9.46 16.98
CA SER A 216 -14.79 -8.15 16.45
C SER A 216 -15.18 -8.17 14.97
N PHE A 217 -14.91 -9.26 14.25
CA PHE A 217 -15.25 -9.31 12.83
C PHE A 217 -16.74 -9.46 12.61
N VAL A 218 -17.26 -8.63 11.71
CA VAL A 218 -18.63 -8.74 11.20
C VAL A 218 -18.56 -8.79 9.68
N THR A 219 -19.32 -9.72 9.11
CA THR A 219 -19.50 -9.80 7.67
C THR A 219 -20.78 -9.07 7.30
N LEU A 220 -20.69 -8.17 6.33
CA LEU A 220 -21.82 -7.41 5.82
C LEU A 220 -22.10 -7.82 4.37
N GLU A 221 -23.35 -8.13 4.05
CA GLU A 221 -23.83 -8.42 2.69
C GLU A 221 -24.55 -7.19 2.12
N GLY A 222 -24.50 -6.97 0.81
CA GLY A 222 -25.14 -5.79 0.19
C GLY A 222 -24.56 -4.44 0.64
N ALA A 223 -23.34 -4.45 1.20
CA ALA A 223 -22.78 -3.31 1.91
C ALA A 223 -22.19 -2.27 0.94
N VAL A 224 -22.86 -1.12 0.84
CA VAL A 224 -22.40 0.03 0.03
C VAL A 224 -21.66 1.00 0.94
N VAL A 225 -20.38 1.25 0.64
CA VAL A 225 -19.56 2.21 1.41
C VAL A 225 -20.18 3.59 1.24
N ARG A 226 -20.42 4.28 2.37
CA ARG A 226 -20.95 5.64 2.36
C ARG A 226 -19.93 6.57 1.69
N ALA A 227 -20.37 7.32 0.69
CA ALA A 227 -19.54 8.37 0.10
C ALA A 227 -19.26 9.43 1.17
N ARG A 228 -18.00 9.87 1.28
CA ARG A 228 -17.67 10.97 2.19
C ARG A 228 -18.28 12.25 1.62
N PRO A 229 -18.97 13.08 2.44
CA PRO A 229 -19.44 14.37 1.99
C PRO A 229 -18.23 15.21 1.58
N ARG A 230 -18.21 15.62 0.31
CA ARG A 230 -17.18 16.54 -0.20
C ARG A 230 -17.40 17.89 0.45
N GLN A 231 -16.37 18.47 1.05
CA GLN A 231 -16.39 19.90 1.35
C GLN A 231 -16.19 20.64 0.03
N ASP A 232 -17.21 21.37 -0.41
CA ASP A 232 -17.11 22.12 -1.64
C ASP A 232 -16.33 23.42 -1.37
N LEU A 233 -15.06 23.40 -1.74
CA LEU A 233 -14.19 24.56 -1.68
C LEU A 233 -14.25 25.28 -3.03
N ALA A 234 -14.78 26.50 -3.03
CA ALA A 234 -14.63 27.40 -4.16
C ALA A 234 -13.18 27.88 -4.22
N LEU A 235 -12.48 27.51 -5.28
CA LEU A 235 -11.10 27.94 -5.49
C LEU A 235 -11.08 29.42 -5.89
N PRO A 236 -10.25 30.25 -5.25
CA PRO A 236 -10.05 31.63 -5.69
C PRO A 236 -9.29 31.64 -7.03
N ASP A 237 -9.08 32.82 -7.60
CA ASP A 237 -8.13 32.95 -8.70
C ASP A 237 -6.72 32.55 -8.23
N LEU A 238 -6.08 31.65 -8.97
CA LEU A 238 -4.79 31.07 -8.61
C LEU A 238 -3.74 31.63 -9.59
N PRO A 239 -2.80 32.49 -9.15
CA PRO A 239 -1.78 33.03 -10.03
C PRO A 239 -0.87 31.94 -10.57
N ALA A 240 -0.41 32.10 -11.81
CA ALA A 240 0.60 31.24 -12.39
C ALA A 240 1.96 31.45 -11.69
N PRO A 241 2.71 30.39 -11.38
CA PRO A 241 4.05 30.47 -10.82
C PRO A 241 5.07 30.83 -11.92
N ALA A 242 6.25 31.28 -11.50
CA ALA A 242 7.40 31.31 -12.39
C ALA A 242 7.84 29.86 -12.66
N LEU A 243 7.78 29.43 -13.93
CA LEU A 243 8.24 28.11 -14.33
C LEU A 243 9.77 28.06 -14.35
N PRO A 244 10.38 26.92 -13.97
CA PRO A 244 11.82 26.77 -14.01
C PRO A 244 12.34 26.76 -15.45
N GLU A 245 13.46 27.44 -15.67
CA GLU A 245 14.18 27.43 -16.95
C GLU A 245 14.91 26.09 -17.14
N ILE A 246 14.78 25.48 -18.31
CA ILE A 246 15.51 24.27 -18.67
C ILE A 246 16.92 24.64 -19.14
N ARG A 247 17.93 24.35 -18.31
CA ARG A 247 19.35 24.47 -18.68
C ARG A 247 19.93 23.10 -18.98
N GLY A 248 19.87 22.69 -20.25
CA GLY A 248 20.18 21.33 -20.68
C GLY A 248 19.01 20.40 -20.36
N THR A 249 19.01 19.80 -19.17
CA THR A 249 17.90 18.95 -18.69
C THR A 249 17.41 19.40 -17.33
N TRP A 250 16.10 19.47 -17.14
CA TRP A 250 15.47 19.58 -15.83
C TRP A 250 15.16 18.17 -15.30
N ASN A 251 15.77 17.83 -14.16
CA ASN A 251 15.74 16.50 -13.59
C ASN A 251 14.72 16.44 -12.44
N LEU A 252 13.60 15.78 -12.71
CA LEU A 252 12.52 15.61 -11.76
C LEU A 252 12.49 14.15 -11.27
N VAL A 253 12.42 13.98 -9.96
CA VAL A 253 12.22 12.67 -9.33
C VAL A 253 10.83 12.64 -8.72
N VAL A 254 10.02 11.63 -9.05
CA VAL A 254 8.75 11.37 -8.36
C VAL A 254 8.93 10.14 -7.50
N THR A 255 8.60 10.24 -6.22
CA THR A 255 8.60 9.10 -5.30
C THR A 255 7.20 8.74 -4.86
N GLY A 256 7.00 7.49 -4.51
CA GLY A 256 5.69 7.04 -4.02
C GLY A 256 5.71 5.57 -3.63
N VAL A 257 4.57 5.12 -3.12
CA VAL A 257 4.33 3.71 -2.84
C VAL A 257 3.62 3.03 -4.01
N GLY A 258 4.07 1.83 -4.37
CA GLY A 258 3.47 1.01 -5.41
C GLY A 258 1.97 0.79 -5.18
N GLY A 259 1.16 1.11 -6.20
CA GLY A 259 -0.29 0.96 -6.18
C GLY A 259 -1.09 2.19 -5.75
N THR A 260 -0.44 3.34 -5.47
CA THR A 260 -1.12 4.61 -5.16
C THR A 260 -1.41 5.49 -6.39
N GLY A 261 -0.89 5.13 -7.58
CA GLY A 261 -1.02 5.93 -8.80
C GLY A 261 0.17 6.85 -9.09
N VAL A 262 1.29 6.72 -8.37
CA VAL A 262 2.49 7.54 -8.59
C VAL A 262 3.02 7.44 -10.02
N VAL A 263 2.95 6.26 -10.64
CA VAL A 263 3.35 6.00 -12.04
C VAL A 263 2.63 6.92 -13.03
N THR A 264 1.36 7.23 -12.74
CA THR A 264 0.57 8.14 -13.58
C THR A 264 1.21 9.51 -13.72
N ILE A 265 1.91 10.01 -12.69
CA ILE A 265 2.57 11.31 -12.73
C ILE A 265 3.69 11.34 -13.76
N GLY A 266 4.47 10.26 -13.89
CA GLY A 266 5.49 10.13 -14.94
C GLY A 266 4.88 10.21 -16.34
N ALA A 267 3.79 9.48 -16.57
CA ALA A 267 3.08 9.50 -17.86
C ALA A 267 2.47 10.88 -18.18
N LEU A 268 1.89 11.57 -17.19
CA LEU A 268 1.36 12.92 -17.36
C LEU A 268 2.45 13.92 -17.73
N LEU A 269 3.61 13.87 -17.05
CA LEU A 269 4.75 14.74 -17.34
C LEU A 269 5.30 14.49 -18.75
N ALA A 270 5.46 13.22 -19.15
CA ALA A 270 5.94 12.87 -20.49
C ALA A 270 4.98 13.35 -21.58
N MET A 271 3.67 13.15 -21.40
CA MET A 271 2.66 13.58 -22.37
C MET A 271 2.57 15.11 -22.44
N ALA A 272 2.60 15.81 -21.30
CA ALA A 272 2.60 17.26 -21.26
C ALA A 272 3.85 17.86 -21.95
N ALA A 273 5.03 17.30 -21.71
CA ALA A 273 6.24 17.69 -22.43
C ALA A 273 6.13 17.45 -23.94
N HIS A 274 5.56 16.31 -24.35
CA HIS A 274 5.34 15.99 -25.75
C HIS A 274 4.39 16.98 -26.44
N LEU A 275 3.30 17.38 -25.76
CA LEU A 275 2.35 18.39 -26.25
C LEU A 275 3.00 19.76 -26.48
N GLU A 276 4.05 20.10 -25.72
CA GLU A 276 4.83 21.33 -25.88
C GLU A 276 6.00 21.20 -26.87
N GLY A 277 6.18 20.04 -27.52
CA GLY A 277 7.30 19.78 -28.41
C GLY A 277 8.65 19.60 -27.72
N LYS A 278 8.67 19.44 -26.39
CA LYS A 278 9.86 19.22 -25.56
C LYS A 278 10.30 17.75 -25.57
N GLY A 279 11.56 17.53 -25.22
CA GLY A 279 12.08 16.19 -24.94
C GLY A 279 11.67 15.70 -23.55
N ALA A 280 11.23 14.44 -23.45
CA ALA A 280 10.99 13.78 -22.17
C ALA A 280 11.57 12.37 -22.15
N GLY A 281 12.34 12.06 -21.10
CA GLY A 281 12.82 10.73 -20.79
C GLY A 281 12.28 10.31 -19.43
N VAL A 282 11.50 9.23 -19.38
CA VAL A 282 10.92 8.72 -18.13
C VAL A 282 11.36 7.27 -17.90
N MET A 283 11.85 7.00 -16.69
CA MET A 283 12.23 5.67 -16.24
C MET A 283 11.60 5.40 -14.87
N GLU A 284 10.87 4.29 -14.79
CA GLU A 284 10.22 3.85 -13.56
C GLU A 284 11.05 2.75 -12.90
N MET A 285 11.41 2.96 -11.65
CA MET A 285 12.07 1.98 -10.79
C MET A 285 11.12 1.61 -9.65
N ALA A 286 10.34 0.56 -9.85
CA ALA A 286 9.53 -0.03 -8.80
C ALA A 286 10.36 -1.00 -7.94
N GLY A 287 10.17 -0.94 -6.63
CA GLY A 287 10.72 -1.89 -5.68
C GLY A 287 10.01 -3.25 -5.77
N LEU A 288 10.67 -4.30 -5.28
CA LEU A 288 10.25 -5.71 -5.42
C LEU A 288 8.91 -6.05 -4.75
N ALA A 289 8.38 -5.19 -3.88
CA ALA A 289 7.13 -5.47 -3.18
C ALA A 289 5.91 -5.16 -4.07
N GLN A 290 5.07 -6.16 -4.32
CA GLN A 290 3.85 -6.04 -5.14
C GLN A 290 2.85 -4.98 -4.63
N LYS A 291 2.86 -4.67 -3.32
CA LYS A 291 2.14 -3.57 -2.68
C LYS A 291 2.98 -3.00 -1.55
N GLY A 292 2.96 -1.69 -1.36
CA GLY A 292 3.74 -1.07 -0.29
C GLY A 292 5.22 -0.89 -0.60
N GLY A 293 5.67 -1.25 -1.82
CA GLY A 293 7.05 -1.07 -2.26
C GLY A 293 7.37 0.37 -2.64
N ALA A 294 8.63 0.78 -2.44
CA ALA A 294 9.13 2.07 -2.88
C ALA A 294 9.14 2.14 -4.42
N VAL A 295 8.64 3.23 -4.98
CA VAL A 295 8.70 3.53 -6.42
C VAL A 295 9.44 4.85 -6.60
N HIS A 296 10.38 4.87 -7.54
CA HIS A 296 11.07 6.08 -7.99
C HIS A 296 10.85 6.24 -9.49
N ILE A 297 10.38 7.39 -9.91
CA ILE A 297 10.26 7.75 -11.32
C ILE A 297 11.31 8.82 -11.57
N HIS A 298 12.24 8.50 -12.45
CA HIS A 298 13.22 9.45 -12.96
C HIS A 298 12.63 10.07 -14.23
N CYS A 299 12.42 11.39 -14.21
CA CYS A 299 11.91 12.14 -15.35
C CYS A 299 12.93 13.23 -15.71
N ARG A 300 13.42 13.22 -16.94
CA ARG A 300 14.20 14.32 -17.50
C ARG A 300 13.38 15.02 -18.56
N ILE A 301 13.31 16.34 -18.47
CA ILE A 301 12.68 17.19 -19.46
C ILE A 301 13.75 18.09 -20.07
N ALA A 302 13.78 18.20 -21.39
CA ALA A 302 14.71 19.04 -22.13
C ALA A 302 13.96 19.83 -23.21
N GLU A 303 14.56 20.91 -23.72
CA GLU A 303 13.97 21.66 -24.84
C GLU A 303 13.83 20.79 -26.10
N LYS A 304 14.79 19.86 -26.34
CA LYS A 304 14.70 18.90 -27.45
C LYS A 304 14.98 17.47 -26.96
N PRO A 305 14.36 16.44 -27.56
CA PRO A 305 14.64 15.04 -27.22
C PRO A 305 16.12 14.66 -27.30
N ALA A 306 16.86 15.21 -28.27
CA ALA A 306 18.28 14.93 -28.49
C ALA A 306 19.20 15.42 -27.34
N ASP A 307 18.71 16.32 -26.50
CA ASP A 307 19.47 16.86 -25.36
C ASP A 307 19.46 15.90 -24.16
N ILE A 308 18.68 14.81 -24.21
CA ILE A 308 18.61 13.79 -23.16
C ILE A 308 19.53 12.62 -23.55
N SER A 309 20.72 12.58 -22.95
CA SER A 309 21.70 11.50 -23.17
C SER A 309 21.48 10.27 -22.28
N ALA A 310 20.91 10.45 -21.09
CA ALA A 310 20.60 9.39 -20.14
C ALA A 310 19.35 9.72 -19.33
N ILE A 311 18.43 8.77 -19.18
CA ILE A 311 17.16 9.01 -18.48
C ILE A 311 17.34 9.01 -16.95
N ARG A 312 18.20 8.14 -16.44
CA ARG A 312 18.42 8.01 -14.99
C ARG A 312 19.04 9.28 -14.43
N VAL A 313 18.40 9.86 -13.41
CA VAL A 313 18.96 10.99 -12.65
C VAL A 313 20.09 10.45 -11.76
N ALA A 314 21.28 11.04 -11.83
CA ALA A 314 22.41 10.60 -11.03
C ALA A 314 22.40 11.24 -9.63
N VAL A 315 23.34 10.80 -8.79
CA VAL A 315 23.55 11.32 -7.43
C VAL A 315 23.76 12.83 -7.47
N GLY A 316 22.97 13.57 -6.69
CA GLY A 316 23.03 15.02 -6.59
C GLY A 316 22.49 15.81 -7.80
N GLU A 317 21.94 15.15 -8.82
CA GLU A 317 21.49 15.80 -10.06
C GLU A 317 20.01 16.24 -10.06
N ALA A 318 19.21 15.83 -9.08
CA ALA A 318 17.78 16.17 -9.08
C ALA A 318 17.57 17.67 -8.85
N ASP A 319 16.77 18.31 -9.70
CA ASP A 319 16.35 19.71 -9.53
C ASP A 319 15.05 19.79 -8.72
N ALA A 320 14.17 18.81 -8.91
CA ALA A 320 12.87 18.75 -8.26
C ALA A 320 12.54 17.35 -7.72
N LEU A 321 11.87 17.31 -6.56
CA LEU A 321 11.26 16.10 -6.00
C LEU A 321 9.75 16.30 -5.79
N ILE A 322 8.95 15.43 -6.39
CA ILE A 322 7.53 15.27 -6.08
C ILE A 322 7.38 14.02 -5.22
N GLY A 323 7.24 14.22 -3.91
CA GLY A 323 7.15 13.14 -2.94
C GLY A 323 5.73 12.69 -2.69
N GLY A 324 5.28 11.59 -3.31
CA GLY A 324 3.96 11.00 -3.07
C GLY A 324 3.77 10.39 -1.68
N ASP A 325 4.86 10.11 -0.97
CA ASP A 325 4.87 9.70 0.44
C ASP A 325 6.19 10.09 1.14
N LEU A 326 6.16 10.18 2.47
CA LEU A 326 7.32 10.58 3.27
C LEU A 326 8.44 9.51 3.33
N VAL A 327 8.09 8.23 3.35
CA VAL A 327 9.02 7.12 3.59
C VAL A 327 10.00 6.94 2.44
N VAL A 328 9.49 6.93 1.21
CA VAL A 328 10.31 6.80 0.00
C VAL A 328 11.07 8.08 -0.28
N SER A 329 10.45 9.24 -0.02
CA SER A 329 11.07 10.55 -0.22
C SER A 329 12.29 10.76 0.70
N ALA A 330 12.17 10.37 1.97
CA ALA A 330 13.26 10.45 2.94
C ALA A 330 14.21 9.23 2.90
N GLY A 331 13.99 8.29 1.98
CA GLY A 331 14.85 7.12 1.80
C GLY A 331 16.24 7.50 1.31
N THR A 332 17.27 6.73 1.72
CA THR A 332 18.68 6.99 1.39
C THR A 332 18.94 7.14 -0.11
N LYS A 333 18.28 6.32 -0.95
CA LYS A 333 18.36 6.41 -2.40
C LYS A 333 17.90 7.77 -2.91
N THR A 334 16.75 8.26 -2.43
CA THR A 334 16.21 9.57 -2.83
C THR A 334 17.07 10.71 -2.31
N LEU A 335 17.45 10.68 -1.03
CA LEU A 335 18.30 11.72 -0.43
C LEU A 335 19.64 11.88 -1.17
N GLY A 336 20.20 10.77 -1.68
CA GLY A 336 21.40 10.79 -2.51
C GLY A 336 21.24 11.52 -3.84
N LEU A 337 20.03 11.61 -4.40
CA LEU A 337 19.75 12.32 -5.66
C LEU A 337 19.64 13.84 -5.46
N LEU A 338 19.29 14.29 -4.25
CA LEU A 338 19.04 15.69 -3.93
C LEU A 338 20.32 16.42 -3.55
N THR A 339 20.40 17.73 -3.81
CA THR A 339 21.52 18.61 -3.46
C THR A 339 21.01 19.93 -2.89
N ARG A 340 21.54 20.36 -1.74
CA ARG A 340 21.15 21.63 -1.11
C ARG A 340 21.45 22.82 -2.01
N GLY A 341 20.51 23.77 -2.10
CA GLY A 341 20.65 24.97 -2.93
C GLY A 341 20.35 24.76 -4.42
N ARG A 342 20.25 23.51 -4.87
CA ARG A 342 19.81 23.14 -6.22
C ARG A 342 18.41 22.53 -6.18
N SER A 343 18.25 21.47 -5.39
CA SER A 343 17.01 20.71 -5.34
C SER A 343 15.96 21.41 -4.49
N ARG A 344 14.70 21.32 -4.93
CA ARG A 344 13.53 21.67 -4.14
C ARG A 344 12.53 20.52 -4.15
N ALA A 345 11.74 20.39 -3.09
CA ALA A 345 10.80 19.28 -2.95
C ALA A 345 9.43 19.74 -2.45
N VAL A 346 8.38 19.10 -2.96
CA VAL A 346 7.06 19.07 -2.32
C VAL A 346 6.81 17.62 -1.91
N VAL A 347 6.55 17.36 -0.62
CA VAL A 347 6.41 16.01 -0.08
C VAL A 347 5.09 15.84 0.67
N ASN A 348 4.37 14.75 0.36
CA ASN A 348 3.19 14.32 1.08
C ASN A 348 3.58 13.79 2.46
N ALA A 349 3.17 14.51 3.50
CA ALA A 349 3.48 14.21 4.89
C ALA A 349 2.59 13.11 5.50
N HIS A 350 1.62 12.60 4.75
CA HIS A 350 0.67 11.60 5.24
C HIS A 350 1.36 10.33 5.76
N GLU A 351 0.96 9.88 6.95
CA GLU A 351 1.48 8.65 7.54
C GLU A 351 0.85 7.41 6.90
N ILE A 352 1.62 6.75 6.03
CA ILE A 352 1.20 5.53 5.36
C ILE A 352 1.45 4.27 6.21
N VAL A 353 0.51 3.33 6.20
CA VAL A 353 0.72 2.01 6.82
C VAL A 353 1.54 1.13 5.89
N THR A 354 2.76 0.77 6.30
CA THR A 354 3.64 -0.12 5.53
C THR A 354 3.38 -1.60 5.82
N GLY A 355 3.87 -2.50 4.97
CA GLY A 355 3.78 -3.95 5.21
C GLY A 355 4.46 -4.42 6.50
N GLN A 356 5.35 -3.63 7.11
CA GLN A 356 5.96 -3.99 8.39
C GLN A 356 4.94 -3.98 9.55
N PHE A 357 3.94 -3.10 9.46
CA PHE A 357 2.88 -3.00 10.46
C PHE A 357 2.00 -4.26 10.58
N THR A 358 1.94 -5.08 9.52
CA THR A 358 1.19 -6.35 9.59
C THR A 358 1.85 -7.36 10.52
N ARG A 359 3.16 -7.21 10.77
CA ARG A 359 3.97 -8.08 11.64
C ARG A 359 4.26 -7.45 13.00
N ASP A 360 4.42 -6.13 13.05
CA ASP A 360 4.65 -5.37 14.28
C ASP A 360 3.49 -4.41 14.58
N ARG A 361 2.75 -4.71 15.65
CA ARG A 361 1.57 -3.97 16.09
C ARG A 361 1.90 -2.58 16.62
N GLY A 362 3.11 -2.42 17.19
CA GLY A 362 3.60 -1.19 17.80
C GLY A 362 4.37 -0.30 16.82
N PHE A 363 4.58 -0.77 15.60
CA PHE A 363 5.33 -0.03 14.59
C PHE A 363 4.72 1.36 14.37
N ARG A 364 5.56 2.38 14.56
CA ARG A 364 5.28 3.77 14.21
C ARG A 364 6.32 4.20 13.18
N LEU A 365 5.86 4.93 12.17
CA LEU A 365 6.79 5.60 11.28
C LEU A 365 7.52 6.69 12.08
N PRO A 366 8.85 6.79 11.96
CA PRO A 366 9.61 7.85 12.61
C PRO A 366 9.47 9.14 11.80
N THR A 367 8.24 9.65 11.65
CA THR A 367 7.85 10.81 10.81
C THR A 367 8.73 12.02 11.09
N ASP A 368 9.01 12.32 12.36
CA ASP A 368 9.89 13.43 12.76
C ASP A 368 11.32 13.26 12.24
N ARG A 369 11.88 12.03 12.30
CA ARG A 369 13.23 11.74 11.81
C ARG A 369 13.30 11.80 10.30
N LEU A 370 12.28 11.31 9.60
CA LEU A 370 12.21 11.34 8.13
C LEU A 370 12.09 12.80 7.63
N THR A 371 11.25 13.59 8.30
CA THR A 371 11.10 15.02 8.04
C THR A 371 12.41 15.77 8.30
N LEU A 372 13.07 15.49 9.43
CA LEU A 372 14.36 16.08 9.76
C LEU A 372 15.42 15.73 8.72
N ALA A 373 15.46 14.49 8.21
CA ALA A 373 16.41 14.08 7.18
C ALA A 373 16.22 14.86 5.86
N LEU A 374 14.96 15.08 5.44
CA LEU A 374 14.65 15.91 4.27
C LEU A 374 15.03 17.37 4.49
N ARG A 375 14.68 17.95 5.65
CA ARG A 375 15.07 19.32 6.02
C ARG A 375 16.58 19.49 6.08
N ALA A 376 17.31 18.52 6.63
CA ALA A 376 18.77 18.55 6.66
C ALA A 376 19.38 18.53 5.25
N ARG A 377 18.75 17.81 4.31
CA ARG A 377 19.24 17.71 2.92
C ARG A 377 18.91 18.93 2.06
N LEU A 378 17.73 19.53 2.22
CA LEU A 378 17.19 20.58 1.34
C LEU A 378 17.22 21.98 1.98
N GLY A 379 17.20 22.07 3.31
CA GLY A 379 16.89 23.29 4.05
C GLY A 379 15.39 23.60 4.07
N ASP A 380 14.95 24.46 4.99
CA ASP A 380 13.52 24.78 5.16
C ASP A 380 12.93 25.49 3.92
N ALA A 381 13.71 26.34 3.25
CA ALA A 381 13.27 27.00 2.00
C ALA A 381 13.17 26.03 0.81
N GLY A 382 13.86 24.89 0.86
CA GLY A 382 13.90 23.90 -0.21
C GLY A 382 12.85 22.81 -0.09
N LEU A 383 12.07 22.77 1.01
CA LEU A 383 11.12 21.70 1.30
C LEU A 383 9.75 22.27 1.68
N ALA A 384 8.74 21.97 0.86
CA ALA A 384 7.34 22.14 1.21
C ALA A 384 6.73 20.79 1.58
N MET A 385 5.86 20.77 2.59
CA MET A 385 5.16 19.57 3.04
C MET A 385 3.67 19.86 3.20
N LEU A 386 2.84 18.92 2.78
CA LEU A 386 1.38 18.96 2.97
C LEU A 386 0.83 17.54 3.15
N ASP A 387 -0.32 17.38 3.78
CA ASP A 387 -1.05 16.10 3.79
C ASP A 387 -2.00 16.04 2.59
N ALA A 388 -1.42 15.75 1.41
CA ALA A 388 -2.15 15.67 0.15
C ALA A 388 -3.19 14.55 0.15
N THR A 389 -2.91 13.45 0.86
CA THR A 389 -3.85 12.33 0.99
C THR A 389 -5.12 12.80 1.69
N ARG A 390 -4.98 13.47 2.83
CA ARG A 390 -6.12 13.93 3.62
C ARG A 390 -6.88 15.03 2.89
N LEU A 391 -6.18 15.96 2.24
CA LEU A 391 -6.82 16.98 1.41
C LEU A 391 -7.66 16.35 0.28
N ALA A 392 -7.11 15.36 -0.42
CA ALA A 392 -7.85 14.64 -1.46
C ALA A 392 -9.09 13.94 -0.89
N GLU A 393 -8.98 13.26 0.25
CA GLU A 393 -10.13 12.63 0.91
C GLU A 393 -11.23 13.61 1.29
N VAL A 394 -10.89 14.79 1.81
CA VAL A 394 -11.86 15.79 2.31
C VAL A 394 -12.49 16.59 1.17
N LEU A 395 -11.68 17.01 0.20
CA LEU A 395 -12.09 17.97 -0.84
C LEU A 395 -12.52 17.31 -2.15
N THR A 396 -12.13 16.05 -2.39
CA THR A 396 -12.52 15.28 -3.58
C THR A 396 -13.31 14.01 -3.25
N GLY A 397 -13.28 13.56 -1.99
CA GLY A 397 -13.98 12.35 -1.54
C GLY A 397 -13.19 11.04 -1.71
N ASP A 398 -12.04 11.06 -2.38
CA ASP A 398 -11.18 9.89 -2.61
C ASP A 398 -9.69 10.25 -2.55
N ALA A 399 -8.91 9.46 -1.80
CA ALA A 399 -7.46 9.61 -1.68
C ALA A 399 -6.70 9.34 -3.00
N VAL A 400 -7.33 8.72 -4.00
CA VAL A 400 -6.72 8.41 -5.31
C VAL A 400 -6.18 9.67 -6.01
N HIS A 401 -6.78 10.83 -5.75
CA HIS A 401 -6.39 12.12 -6.32
C HIS A 401 -5.14 12.74 -5.71
N ALA A 402 -4.61 12.18 -4.61
CA ALA A 402 -3.50 12.76 -3.85
C ALA A 402 -2.23 12.98 -4.70
N ASN A 403 -1.90 12.05 -5.60
CA ASN A 403 -0.70 12.18 -6.44
C ASN A 403 -0.83 13.31 -7.47
N VAL A 404 -2.03 13.54 -8.03
CA VAL A 404 -2.26 14.65 -8.96
C VAL A 404 -2.34 15.98 -8.20
N LEU A 405 -2.87 15.98 -6.97
CA LEU A 405 -2.76 17.11 -6.05
C LEU A 405 -1.29 17.47 -5.77
N MET A 406 -0.44 16.48 -5.52
CA MET A 406 1.01 16.69 -5.37
C MET A 406 1.66 17.27 -6.63
N LEU A 407 1.23 16.86 -7.83
CA LEU A 407 1.69 17.45 -9.09
C LEU A 407 1.29 18.93 -9.21
N GLY A 408 0.06 19.29 -8.85
CA GLY A 408 -0.40 20.68 -8.81
C GLY A 408 0.38 21.53 -7.82
N ALA A 409 0.65 20.99 -6.63
CA ALA A 409 1.48 21.65 -5.62
C ALA A 409 2.93 21.85 -6.10
N ALA A 410 3.52 20.85 -6.75
CA ALA A 410 4.86 20.95 -7.33
C ALA A 410 4.91 21.98 -8.46
N TRP A 411 3.90 22.02 -9.33
CA TRP A 411 3.78 23.01 -10.40
C TRP A 411 3.70 24.42 -9.82
N GLN A 412 2.79 24.67 -8.87
CA GLN A 412 2.66 25.98 -8.20
C GLN A 412 3.92 26.40 -7.43
N SER A 413 4.72 25.43 -6.99
CA SER A 413 6.00 25.69 -6.32
C SER A 413 7.13 26.03 -7.31
N GLY A 414 6.88 26.01 -8.61
CA GLY A 414 7.87 26.25 -9.67
C GLY A 414 8.85 25.09 -9.86
N LEU A 415 8.39 23.84 -9.67
CA LEU A 415 9.24 22.65 -9.78
C LEU A 415 9.08 21.88 -11.11
N VAL A 416 8.10 22.26 -11.92
CA VAL A 416 7.74 21.57 -13.16
C VAL A 416 7.91 22.54 -14.34
N PRO A 417 8.79 22.27 -15.31
CA PRO A 417 9.12 23.17 -16.43
C PRO A 417 8.13 23.05 -17.60
N LEU A 418 6.84 22.87 -17.30
CA LEU A 418 5.77 22.66 -18.27
C LEU A 418 4.62 23.62 -17.96
N GLY A 419 3.93 24.09 -18.99
CA GLY A 419 2.76 24.93 -18.91
C GLY A 419 1.54 24.19 -18.34
N GLU A 420 0.64 24.95 -17.72
CA GLU A 420 -0.58 24.41 -17.13
C GLU A 420 -1.46 23.74 -18.19
N GLU A 421 -1.65 24.38 -19.34
CA GLU A 421 -2.51 23.89 -20.41
C GLU A 421 -2.10 22.49 -20.88
N ALA A 422 -0.79 22.25 -21.07
CA ALA A 422 -0.27 20.96 -21.48
C ALA A 422 -0.49 19.88 -20.41
N ILE A 423 -0.35 20.22 -19.13
CA ILE A 423 -0.61 19.30 -18.02
C ILE A 423 -2.10 18.95 -17.94
N LEU A 424 -2.99 19.94 -18.02
CA LEU A 424 -4.43 19.72 -18.00
C LEU A 424 -4.88 18.89 -19.21
N ARG A 425 -4.31 19.15 -20.39
CA ARG A 425 -4.59 18.35 -21.59
C ARG A 425 -4.06 16.92 -21.48
N ALA A 426 -2.89 16.71 -20.87
CA ALA A 426 -2.38 15.37 -20.59
C ALA A 426 -3.31 14.58 -19.64
N ILE A 427 -3.91 15.25 -18.64
CA ILE A 427 -4.92 14.65 -17.75
C ILE A 427 -6.15 14.21 -18.56
N GLU A 428 -6.63 15.04 -19.49
CA GLU A 428 -7.76 14.68 -20.36
C GLU A 428 -7.44 13.47 -21.24
N ILE A 429 -6.27 13.47 -21.89
CA ILE A 429 -5.83 12.37 -22.76
C ILE A 429 -5.69 11.06 -21.97
N ASN A 430 -5.25 11.13 -20.71
CA ASN A 430 -5.16 9.95 -19.84
C ASN A 430 -6.54 9.29 -19.59
N GLY A 431 -7.62 10.07 -19.60
CA GLY A 431 -9.00 9.58 -19.59
C GLY A 431 -9.51 9.00 -18.26
N ALA A 432 -8.65 8.85 -17.25
CA ALA A 432 -9.04 8.36 -15.93
C ALA A 432 -9.54 9.51 -15.05
N ASP A 433 -10.85 9.61 -14.83
CA ASP A 433 -11.51 10.69 -14.08
C ASP A 433 -10.92 12.09 -14.35
N PRO A 434 -11.02 12.61 -15.59
CA PRO A 434 -10.35 13.86 -15.97
C PRO A 434 -10.76 15.05 -15.10
N GLU A 435 -12.05 15.21 -14.81
CA GLU A 435 -12.56 16.33 -14.04
C GLU A 435 -12.13 16.27 -12.56
N GLY A 436 -12.15 15.08 -11.96
CA GLY A 436 -11.61 14.86 -10.61
C GLY A 436 -10.13 15.20 -10.52
N ASN A 437 -9.33 14.77 -11.51
CA ASN A 437 -7.89 15.03 -11.56
C ASN A 437 -7.55 16.50 -11.86
N LYS A 438 -8.29 17.19 -12.73
CA LYS A 438 -8.13 18.64 -12.94
C LYS A 438 -8.42 19.41 -11.66
N ARG A 439 -9.50 19.07 -10.95
CA ARG A 439 -9.80 19.66 -9.64
C ARG A 439 -8.71 19.36 -8.62
N ALA A 440 -8.19 18.14 -8.59
CA ALA A 440 -7.08 17.77 -7.71
C ALA A 440 -5.82 18.59 -7.98
N PHE A 441 -5.46 18.79 -9.26
CA PHE A 441 -4.35 19.65 -9.66
C PHE A 441 -4.55 21.08 -9.14
N ALA A 442 -5.74 21.66 -9.35
CA ALA A 442 -6.06 23.00 -8.87
C ALA A 442 -6.05 23.11 -7.33
N LEU A 443 -6.50 22.07 -6.61
CA LEU A 443 -6.41 22.00 -5.15
C LEU A 443 -4.96 21.95 -4.66
N GLY A 444 -4.09 21.28 -5.41
CA GLY A 444 -2.65 21.25 -5.13
C GLY A 444 -2.02 22.64 -5.24
N ARG A 445 -2.40 23.38 -6.28
CA ARG A 445 -2.01 24.78 -6.46
C ARG A 445 -2.49 25.64 -5.29
N TRP A 446 -3.77 25.54 -4.94
CA TRP A 446 -4.36 26.24 -3.80
C TRP A 446 -3.65 25.93 -2.48
N ALA A 447 -3.29 24.66 -2.23
CA ALA A 447 -2.64 24.26 -0.99
C ALA A 447 -1.26 24.91 -0.78
N VAL A 448 -0.55 25.23 -1.87
CA VAL A 448 0.73 25.95 -1.82
C VAL A 448 0.53 27.45 -1.57
N LEU A 449 -0.51 28.05 -2.15
CA LEU A 449 -0.83 29.46 -2.01
C LEU A 449 -1.51 29.79 -0.67
N HIS A 450 -2.24 28.84 -0.10
CA HIS A 450 -3.00 28.98 1.14
C HIS A 450 -2.64 27.89 2.16
N PRO A 451 -1.36 27.81 2.60
CA PRO A 451 -0.87 26.69 3.40
C PRO A 451 -1.57 26.57 4.76
N ALA A 452 -1.98 27.68 5.38
CA ALA A 452 -2.72 27.67 6.64
C ALA A 452 -4.12 27.05 6.50
N ALA A 453 -4.88 27.46 5.48
CA ALA A 453 -6.21 26.93 5.21
C ALA A 453 -6.15 25.45 4.77
N ALA A 454 -5.13 25.09 3.99
CA ALA A 454 -4.88 23.71 3.61
C ALA A 454 -4.54 22.85 4.84
N ALA A 455 -3.67 23.34 5.73
CA ALA A 455 -3.35 22.65 6.97
C ALA A 455 -4.59 22.46 7.84
N GLU A 456 -5.42 23.49 8.01
CA GLU A 456 -6.69 23.43 8.75
C GLU A 456 -7.67 22.39 8.16
N THR A 457 -7.82 22.39 6.83
CA THR A 457 -8.68 21.41 6.13
C THR A 457 -8.16 19.99 6.27
N ALA A 458 -6.83 19.84 6.28
CA ALA A 458 -6.15 18.57 6.45
C ALA A 458 -6.07 18.11 7.91
N VAL A 459 -6.51 18.91 8.89
CA VAL A 459 -6.54 18.47 10.29
C VAL A 459 -7.43 17.23 10.37
N PRO A 460 -6.90 16.06 10.78
CA PRO A 460 -7.76 14.93 11.08
C PRO A 460 -8.73 15.37 12.18
N PRO A 461 -9.99 14.87 12.19
CA PRO A 461 -10.88 15.14 13.32
C PRO A 461 -10.09 14.84 14.59
N ALA A 462 -10.02 15.85 15.48
CA ALA A 462 -9.09 15.80 16.59
C ALA A 462 -9.19 14.43 17.26
N PRO A 463 -8.07 13.69 17.44
CA PRO A 463 -8.12 12.55 18.35
C PRO A 463 -8.75 13.08 19.63
N PRO A 464 -9.69 12.34 20.26
CA PRO A 464 -10.36 12.84 21.45
C PRO A 464 -9.27 13.40 22.36
N ARG A 465 -9.36 14.72 22.64
CA ARG A 465 -8.36 15.53 23.34
C ARG A 465 -7.76 14.66 24.42
N ALA A 466 -6.42 14.57 24.50
CA ALA A 466 -5.73 13.72 25.48
C ALA A 466 -6.45 13.89 26.81
N ALA A 467 -7.28 12.89 27.14
CA ALA A 467 -8.29 13.07 28.14
C ALA A 467 -7.54 13.32 29.43
N ASP A 468 -7.89 14.39 30.14
CA ASP A 468 -7.35 14.57 31.48
C ASP A 468 -7.64 13.30 32.29
N LEU A 469 -6.82 13.07 33.32
CA LEU A 469 -6.90 11.86 34.12
C LEU A 469 -8.33 11.64 34.65
N ASP A 470 -9.03 12.70 35.00
CA ASP A 470 -10.40 12.66 35.50
C ASP A 470 -11.39 12.17 34.44
N THR A 471 -11.27 12.62 33.18
CA THR A 471 -12.06 12.13 32.05
C THR A 471 -11.75 10.67 31.74
N ILE A 472 -10.47 10.27 31.81
CA ILE A 472 -10.04 8.87 31.64
C ILE A 472 -10.67 7.98 32.70
N ILE A 473 -10.69 8.43 33.95
CA ILE A 473 -11.29 7.72 35.10
C ILE A 473 -12.80 7.63 34.94
N ALA A 474 -13.48 8.75 34.67
CA ALA A 474 -14.93 8.81 34.55
C ALA A 474 -15.44 7.83 33.50
N ARG A 475 -14.93 7.91 32.27
CA ARG A 475 -15.37 7.04 31.17
C ARG A 475 -15.13 5.56 31.41
N ARG A 476 -14.00 5.20 32.02
CA ARG A 476 -13.69 3.80 32.36
C ARG A 476 -14.58 3.29 33.47
N ALA A 477 -14.89 4.13 34.45
CA ALA A 477 -15.81 3.77 35.51
C ALA A 477 -17.24 3.61 34.98
N ASP A 478 -17.70 4.48 34.07
CA ASP A 478 -19.00 4.35 33.39
C ASP A 478 -19.07 3.06 32.57
N HIS A 479 -17.98 2.70 31.89
CA HIS A 479 -17.88 1.43 31.19
C HIS A 479 -17.94 0.25 32.16
N LEU A 480 -17.20 0.27 33.28
CA LEU A 480 -17.22 -0.80 34.28
C LEU A 480 -18.60 -0.98 34.93
N GLU A 481 -19.35 0.12 35.09
CA GLU A 481 -20.71 0.09 35.59
C GLU A 481 -21.68 -0.60 34.62
N LYS A 482 -21.54 -0.34 33.32
CA LYS A 482 -22.29 -1.04 32.27
C LYS A 482 -21.85 -2.50 32.09
N TYR A 483 -20.55 -2.76 32.26
CA TYR A 483 -19.96 -4.09 32.14
C TYR A 483 -20.45 -5.03 33.25
N GLN A 484 -20.53 -4.53 34.49
CA GLN A 484 -20.95 -5.34 35.63
C GLN A 484 -21.89 -4.56 36.56
N ASP A 485 -21.36 -3.59 37.33
CA ASP A 485 -22.14 -2.82 38.29
C ASP A 485 -21.37 -1.59 38.84
N ALA A 486 -22.09 -0.76 39.60
CA ALA A 486 -21.54 0.41 40.26
C ALA A 486 -20.47 0.06 41.34
N ARG A 487 -20.46 -1.16 41.88
CA ARG A 487 -19.45 -1.60 42.86
C ARG A 487 -18.09 -1.81 42.20
N LEU A 488 -18.06 -2.40 40.99
CA LEU A 488 -16.84 -2.54 40.20
C LEU A 488 -16.27 -1.16 39.82
N ALA A 489 -17.14 -0.25 39.38
CA ALA A 489 -16.75 1.12 39.07
C ALA A 489 -16.15 1.87 40.28
N ARG A 490 -16.74 1.71 41.47
CA ARG A 490 -16.18 2.24 42.73
C ARG A 490 -14.81 1.64 43.06
N ARG A 491 -14.68 0.31 42.99
CA ARG A 491 -13.41 -0.39 43.22
C ARG A 491 -12.30 0.12 42.30
N TYR A 492 -12.63 0.42 41.05
CA TYR A 492 -11.71 1.04 40.11
C TYR A 492 -11.32 2.45 40.57
N ARG A 493 -12.30 3.35 40.81
CA ARG A 493 -12.05 4.73 41.25
C ARG A 493 -11.18 4.79 42.51
N ASP A 494 -11.48 3.99 43.53
CA ASP A 494 -10.73 3.94 44.79
C ASP A 494 -9.27 3.53 44.57
N ARG A 495 -9.04 2.59 43.64
CA ARG A 495 -7.68 2.12 43.31
C ARG A 495 -6.88 3.19 42.58
N ILE A 496 -7.52 3.94 41.68
CA ILE A 496 -6.84 5.03 40.95
C ILE A 496 -6.61 6.24 41.85
N ALA A 497 -7.53 6.55 42.77
CA ALA A 497 -7.33 7.61 43.77
C ALA A 497 -6.06 7.37 44.60
N ARG A 498 -5.87 6.14 45.11
CA ARG A 498 -4.64 5.75 45.81
C ARG A 498 -3.38 5.82 44.94
N ALA A 499 -3.50 5.55 43.64
CA ALA A 499 -2.37 5.70 42.72
C ALA A 499 -2.03 7.17 42.49
N ARG A 500 -3.05 8.05 42.43
CA ARG A 500 -2.89 9.50 42.26
C ARG A 500 -2.22 10.16 43.45
N GLU A 501 -2.42 9.64 44.66
CA GLU A 501 -1.68 10.06 45.87
C GLU A 501 -0.16 9.83 45.77
N LEU A 502 0.27 8.86 44.95
CA LEU A 502 1.68 8.53 44.77
C LEU A 502 2.31 9.34 43.64
N ASP A 503 1.69 9.30 42.46
CA ASP A 503 2.17 9.95 41.24
C ASP A 503 1.08 10.01 40.17
N GLU A 504 0.98 11.13 39.44
CA GLU A 504 -0.09 11.35 38.46
C GLU A 504 0.11 10.53 37.18
N ASP A 505 1.36 10.35 36.73
CA ASP A 505 1.69 9.53 35.57
C ASP A 505 1.42 8.04 35.84
N PHE A 506 1.76 7.58 37.05
CA PHE A 506 1.44 6.25 37.53
C PHE A 506 -0.08 6.04 37.60
N ALA A 507 -0.83 7.02 38.11
CA ALA A 507 -2.30 6.96 38.13
C ALA A 507 -2.89 6.88 36.72
N SER A 508 -2.35 7.62 35.76
CA SER A 508 -2.74 7.56 34.34
C SER A 508 -2.46 6.18 33.71
N ALA A 509 -1.30 5.59 34.00
CA ALA A 509 -0.97 4.24 33.55
C ALA A 509 -1.89 3.20 34.19
N MET A 510 -2.12 3.31 35.51
CA MET A 510 -3.00 2.43 36.27
C MET A 510 -4.46 2.52 35.80
N ALA A 511 -4.96 3.72 35.52
CA ALA A 511 -6.30 3.93 35.00
C ALA A 511 -6.54 3.11 33.72
N LYS A 512 -5.54 3.08 32.83
CA LYS A 512 -5.60 2.29 31.58
C LYS A 512 -5.40 0.79 31.82
N GLY A 513 -4.38 0.41 32.59
CA GLY A 513 -3.98 -0.99 32.78
C GLY A 513 -4.94 -1.77 33.68
N TYR A 514 -5.35 -1.18 34.81
CA TYR A 514 -6.25 -1.83 35.75
C TYR A 514 -7.66 -1.98 35.19
N HIS A 515 -8.15 -1.00 34.43
CA HIS A 515 -9.42 -1.12 33.71
C HIS A 515 -9.45 -2.34 32.79
N LYS A 516 -8.39 -2.57 32.00
CA LYS A 516 -8.28 -3.76 31.13
C LYS A 516 -8.29 -5.08 31.91
N LEU A 517 -7.74 -5.10 33.12
CA LEU A 517 -7.77 -6.28 33.98
C LEU A 517 -9.18 -6.57 34.52
N LEU A 518 -9.95 -5.51 34.81
CA LEU A 518 -11.31 -5.63 35.36
C LEU A 518 -12.36 -5.95 34.30
N ALA A 519 -12.20 -5.44 33.08
CA ALA A 519 -13.13 -5.60 31.96
C ALA A 519 -12.51 -6.40 30.81
N TYR A 520 -12.26 -7.69 31.06
CA TYR A 520 -11.88 -8.61 29.99
C TYR A 520 -13.12 -8.94 29.15
N LYS A 521 -12.92 -9.11 27.83
CA LYS A 521 -14.00 -9.36 26.88
C LYS A 521 -14.29 -10.84 26.75
N ASP A 522 -15.16 -11.34 27.62
CA ASP A 522 -15.79 -12.66 27.48
C ASP A 522 -16.91 -12.64 26.43
N GLU A 523 -17.57 -13.79 26.25
CA GLU A 523 -18.69 -13.95 25.33
C GLU A 523 -19.87 -13.02 25.63
N TYR A 524 -20.12 -12.67 26.90
CA TYR A 524 -21.24 -11.82 27.30
C TYR A 524 -20.94 -10.36 26.96
N GLU A 525 -19.74 -9.88 27.26
CA GLU A 525 -19.33 -8.52 26.95
C GLU A 525 -19.20 -8.31 25.44
N VAL A 526 -18.67 -9.30 24.71
CA VAL A 526 -18.67 -9.28 23.24
C VAL A 526 -20.09 -9.14 22.69
N ALA A 527 -21.04 -9.93 23.21
CA ALA A 527 -22.43 -9.87 22.77
C ALA A 527 -23.08 -8.52 23.10
N ARG A 528 -22.84 -7.99 24.31
CA ARG A 528 -23.34 -6.69 24.75
C ARG A 528 -22.84 -5.56 23.86
N LEU A 529 -21.53 -5.51 23.61
CA LEU A 529 -20.91 -4.48 22.76
C LEU A 529 -21.41 -4.55 21.32
N HIS A 530 -21.55 -5.74 20.73
CA HIS A 530 -22.16 -5.85 19.39
C HIS A 530 -23.61 -5.40 19.40
N SER A 531 -24.40 -5.80 20.39
CA SER A 531 -25.81 -5.42 20.50
C SER A 531 -25.98 -3.90 20.62
N GLU A 532 -25.12 -3.23 21.37
CA GLU A 532 -25.22 -1.79 21.62
C GLU A 532 -24.60 -0.92 20.52
N THR A 533 -23.44 -1.32 19.97
CA THR A 533 -22.62 -0.38 19.17
C THR A 533 -22.51 -0.73 17.70
N LEU A 534 -22.72 -2.00 17.32
CA LEU A 534 -22.45 -2.47 15.96
C LEU A 534 -23.27 -1.72 14.91
N ARG A 535 -24.57 -1.57 15.13
CA ARG A 535 -25.47 -0.94 14.14
C ARG A 535 -25.08 0.50 13.85
N ALA A 536 -24.87 1.30 14.89
CA ALA A 536 -24.43 2.68 14.75
C ALA A 536 -23.06 2.78 14.04
N ALA A 537 -22.12 1.89 14.38
CA ALA A 537 -20.80 1.87 13.77
C ALA A 537 -20.83 1.46 12.29
N VAL A 538 -21.71 0.53 11.92
CA VAL A 538 -21.95 0.13 10.53
C VAL A 538 -22.63 1.26 9.75
N ASP A 539 -23.68 1.87 10.28
CA ASP A 539 -24.44 2.95 9.63
C ASP A 539 -23.57 4.20 9.38
N ALA A 540 -22.55 4.43 10.23
CA ALA A 540 -21.57 5.49 10.06
C ALA A 540 -20.65 5.27 8.83
N GLN A 541 -20.32 4.01 8.51
CA GLN A 541 -19.39 3.68 7.41
C GLN A 541 -20.10 3.27 6.11
N PHE A 542 -21.31 2.71 6.20
CA PHE A 542 -22.06 2.15 5.08
C PHE A 542 -23.38 2.91 4.87
N ALA A 543 -23.75 3.10 3.61
CA ALA A 543 -25.02 3.73 3.23
C ALA A 543 -26.18 2.72 3.27
N SER A 544 -25.89 1.45 3.02
CA SER A 544 -26.84 0.35 3.08
C SER A 544 -26.12 -0.94 3.43
N VAL A 545 -26.81 -1.85 4.10
CA VAL A 545 -26.44 -3.25 4.34
C VAL A 545 -27.70 -4.08 4.17
N ARG A 546 -27.60 -5.23 3.51
CA ARG A 546 -28.71 -6.19 3.43
C ARG A 546 -28.82 -6.88 4.79
N SER A 547 -29.95 -6.65 5.45
CA SER A 547 -30.28 -7.20 6.77
C SER A 547 -30.38 -8.71 6.76
#